data_AF-A0A7L1LRY5-F1
#
_entry.id   AF-A0A7L1LRY5-F1
#
_cell.length_a   1.000
_cell.length_b   1.000
_cell.length_c   1.000
_cell.angle_alpha   90.00
_cell.angle_beta   90.00
_cell.angle_gamma   90.00
#
_symmetry.space_group_name_H-M   'P 1'
#
loop_
_entity.id
_entity.type
_entity.pdbx_description
1 polymer ?
#
loop_
_entity_poly.entity_id
_entity_poly.type
_entity_poly.pdbx_seq_one_letter_code
_entity_poly.pdbx_strand_id
1 'polypeptide(L)' 'FNQSSHLIVHQSTHTRERPYKCGKCGKSFQTSYRLLRHQQIHTEERPFCCLGCGKNFRKNTHLVQH' A
#
# COMPACT_ATOMS: atom_id res chain seq x y z
N PHE A 1 1.00 3.38 21.92
CA PHE A 1 0.28 2.69 20.83
C PHE A 1 -1.05 2.19 21.38
N ASN A 2 -2.19 2.74 20.94
CA ASN A 2 -3.51 2.41 21.51
C ASN A 2 -4.15 1.16 20.86
N GLN A 3 -3.46 0.55 19.90
CA GLN A 3 -3.86 -0.68 19.22
C GLN A 3 -2.64 -1.59 19.10
N SER A 4 -2.78 -2.87 19.44
CA SER A 4 -1.71 -3.87 19.40
C SER A 4 -1.15 -4.06 17.99
N SER A 5 -1.99 -3.99 16.96
CA SER A 5 -1.59 -4.02 15.55
C SER A 5 -0.60 -2.91 15.20
N HIS A 6 -0.84 -1.68 15.68
CA HIS A 6 0.08 -0.55 15.44
C HIS A 6 1.41 -0.72 16.16
N LEU A 7 1.40 -1.33 17.36
CA LEU A 7 2.64 -1.62 18.09
C LEU A 7 3.49 -2.66 17.35
N ILE A 8 2.88 -3.74 16.84
CA ILE A 8 3.57 -4.78 16.06
C ILE A 8 4.18 -4.19 14.78
N VAL A 9 3.40 -3.38 14.06
CA VAL A 9 3.91 -2.69 12.86
C VAL A 9 5.05 -1.75 13.22
N HIS A 10 4.94 -1.00 14.31
CA HIS A 10 6.04 -0.14 14.76
C HIS A 10 7.30 -0.93 15.12
N GLN A 11 7.19 -2.04 15.83
CA GLN A 11 8.34 -2.89 16.16
C GLN A 11 9.04 -3.44 14.91
N SER A 12 8.30 -3.80 13.87
CA SER A 12 8.87 -4.22 12.57
C SER A 12 9.69 -3.13 11.86
N THR A 13 9.57 -1.85 12.28
CA THR A 13 10.42 -0.78 11.77
C THR A 13 11.83 -0.80 12.38
N HIS A 14 11.95 -1.26 13.63
CA HIS A 14 13.23 -1.40 14.32
C HIS A 14 13.96 -2.68 13.90
N THR A 15 13.24 -3.80 13.75
CA THR A 15 13.83 -5.09 13.38
C THR A 15 14.13 -5.23 11.88
N ARG A 16 13.60 -4.31 11.05
CA ARG A 16 13.59 -4.39 9.57
C ARG A 16 12.94 -5.67 9.03
N GLU A 17 12.20 -6.40 9.84
CA GLU A 17 11.49 -7.59 9.38
C GLU A 17 10.38 -7.20 8.41
N ARG A 18 10.40 -7.87 7.26
CA ARG A 18 9.45 -7.65 6.16
C ARG A 18 8.93 -9.01 5.69
N PRO A 19 8.00 -9.62 6.44
CA PRO A 19 7.55 -10.98 6.15
C PRO A 19 6.74 -11.07 4.85
N TYR A 20 6.17 -9.96 4.38
CA TYR A 20 5.30 -9.93 3.22
C TYR A 20 6.09 -9.64 1.93
N LYS A 21 6.47 -10.67 1.18
CA LYS A 21 7.24 -10.55 -0.07
C LYS A 21 6.34 -10.50 -1.31
N CYS A 22 6.65 -9.62 -2.25
CA CYS A 22 6.02 -9.57 -3.55
C CYS A 22 6.59 -10.67 -4.46
N GLY A 23 5.74 -11.57 -4.94
CA GLY A 23 6.15 -12.63 -5.87
C GLY A 23 6.63 -12.13 -7.24
N LYS A 24 6.15 -10.96 -7.70
CA LYS A 24 6.51 -10.41 -9.03
C LYS A 24 7.90 -9.76 -9.08
N CYS A 25 8.29 -9.03 -8.05
CA CYS A 25 9.54 -8.25 -8.05
C CYS A 25 10.43 -8.48 -6.83
N GLY A 26 10.07 -9.40 -5.94
CA GLY A 26 10.84 -9.76 -4.75
C GLY A 26 10.87 -8.72 -3.62
N LYS A 27 10.22 -7.55 -3.78
CA LYS A 27 10.17 -6.52 -2.73
C LYS A 27 9.38 -6.99 -1.51
N SER A 28 9.93 -6.76 -0.32
CA SER A 28 9.28 -7.12 0.94
C SER A 28 8.69 -5.93 1.69
N PHE A 29 7.61 -6.17 2.43
CA PHE A 29 6.82 -5.19 3.18
C PHE A 29 6.56 -5.65 4.62
N GLN A 30 6.34 -4.68 5.51
CA GLN A 30 6.05 -4.91 6.93
C GLN A 30 4.61 -5.37 7.20
N THR A 31 3.69 -5.11 6.27
CA THR A 31 2.25 -5.39 6.44
C THR A 31 1.66 -5.93 5.15
N SER A 32 0.69 -6.82 5.25
CA SER A 32 -0.09 -7.33 4.11
C SER A 32 -0.74 -6.22 3.30
N TYR A 33 -1.33 -5.20 3.96
CA TYR A 33 -1.93 -4.04 3.29
C TYR A 33 -0.94 -3.30 2.37
N ARG A 34 0.30 -3.09 2.83
CA ARG A 34 1.35 -2.46 2.02
C ARG A 34 1.77 -3.34 0.82
N LEU A 35 1.79 -4.66 0.97
CA LEU A 35 2.06 -5.59 -0.13
C LEU A 35 0.91 -5.57 -1.16
N LEU A 36 -0.34 -5.67 -0.72
CA LEU A 36 -1.52 -5.62 -1.59
C LEU A 36 -1.55 -4.32 -2.41
N ARG A 37 -1.35 -3.17 -1.74
CA ARG A 37 -1.26 -1.88 -2.41
C ARG A 37 -0.07 -1.80 -3.36
N HIS A 38 1.05 -2.43 -3.03
CA HIS A 38 2.17 -2.51 -3.96
C HIS A 38 1.83 -3.36 -5.18
N GLN A 39 1.07 -4.44 -5.04
CA GLN A 39 0.69 -5.27 -6.18
C GLN A 39 -0.13 -4.51 -7.23
N GLN A 40 -0.88 -3.49 -6.82
CA GLN A 40 -1.59 -2.55 -7.69
C GLN A 40 -0.69 -1.67 -8.56
N ILE A 41 0.63 -1.72 -8.41
CA ILE A 41 1.53 -1.07 -9.39
C ILE A 41 1.88 -2.01 -10.55
N HIS A 42 1.76 -3.32 -10.32
CA HIS A 42 2.02 -4.34 -11.33
C HIS A 42 0.78 -4.65 -12.15
N THR A 43 -0.39 -4.32 -11.62
CA THR A 43 -1.62 -4.20 -12.38
C THR A 43 -1.73 -2.71 -12.71
N GLU A 44 -1.90 -2.30 -13.97
CA GLU A 44 -2.11 -0.86 -14.32
C GLU A 44 -3.49 -0.35 -13.84
N GLU A 45 -4.04 -0.96 -12.79
CA GLU A 45 -5.32 -0.65 -12.21
C GLU A 45 -5.27 0.70 -11.52
N ARG A 46 -6.20 1.56 -11.91
CA ARG A 46 -6.41 2.88 -11.32
C ARG A 46 -7.86 2.96 -10.87
N PRO A 47 -8.22 2.32 -9.74
CA PRO A 47 -9.61 2.12 -9.35
C PRO A 47 -10.30 3.42 -8.93
N PHE A 48 -9.55 4.48 -8.68
CA PHE A 48 -10.08 5.76 -8.23
C PHE A 48 -10.22 6.71 -9.43
N CYS A 49 -11.44 6.92 -9.91
CA CYS A 49 -11.71 7.82 -11.03
C CYS A 49 -12.29 9.16 -10.53
N CYS A 50 -11.80 10.27 -11.06
CA CYS A 50 -12.42 11.57 -10.88
C CYS A 50 -13.60 11.72 -11.85
N LEU A 51 -14.81 11.86 -11.31
CA LEU A 51 -16.02 11.96 -12.13
C LEU A 51 -16.12 13.27 -12.93
N GLY A 52 -15.42 14.33 -12.51
CA GLY A 52 -15.43 15.62 -13.22
C GLY A 52 -14.56 15.65 -14.48
N CYS A 53 -13.41 14.97 -14.46
CA CYS A 53 -12.43 15.03 -15.56
C CYS A 53 -12.07 13.64 -16.16
N GLY A 54 -12.60 12.55 -15.61
CA GLY A 54 -12.32 11.17 -16.04
C GLY A 54 -10.92 10.65 -15.72
N LYS A 55 -10.10 11.39 -14.96
CA LYS A 55 -8.74 10.95 -14.61
C LYS A 55 -8.77 9.83 -13.58
N ASN A 56 -7.97 8.80 -13.83
CA ASN A 56 -7.85 7.64 -12.96
C ASN A 56 -6.57 7.69 -12.11
N PHE A 57 -6.66 7.31 -10.84
CA PHE A 57 -5.61 7.34 -9.84
C PHE A 57 -5.41 5.98 -9.19
N ARG A 58 -4.15 5.69 -8.80
CA ARG A 58 -3.80 4.47 -8.06
C ARG A 58 -4.11 4.55 -6.56
N LYS A 59 -4.29 5.75 -6.00
CA LYS A 59 -4.56 5.97 -4.58
C LYS A 59 -5.71 6.96 -4.40
N ASN A 60 -6.58 6.67 -3.43
CA ASN A 60 -7.65 7.59 -3.06
C ASN A 60 -7.12 8.97 -2.63
N THR A 61 -6.02 9.01 -1.87
CA THR A 61 -5.41 10.28 -1.45
C THR A 61 -4.96 11.15 -2.62
N HIS A 62 -4.55 10.53 -3.74
CA HIS A 62 -4.19 11.29 -4.95
C HIS A 62 -5.44 11.79 -5.68
N LEU A 63 -6.55 11.05 -5.66
CA LEU A 63 -7.84 11.51 -6.19
C LEU A 63 -8.38 12.69 -5.36
N VAL A 64 -8.31 12.61 -4.03
CA VAL A 64 -8.82 13.66 -3.12
C VAL A 64 -7.99 14.95 -3.21
N GLN A 65 -6.69 14.84 -3.47
CA GLN A 65 -5.81 16.01 -3.66
C GLN A 65 -5.86 16.60 -5.07
N HIS A 66 -6.34 15.82 -6.05
CA HIS A 66 -6.41 16.20 -7.46
C HIS A 66 -7.48 17.26 -7.72
#